data_AF-A0A4R9LM25-F1
#
_entry.id   AF-A0A4R9LM25-F1
#
_cell.length_a   1.000
_cell.length_b   1.000
_cell.length_c   1.000
_cell.angle_alpha   90.00
_cell.angle_beta   90.00
_cell.angle_gamma   90.00
#
_symmetry.space_group_name_H-M   'P 1'
#
loop_
_entity.id
_entity.type
_entity.pdbx_description
1 polymer ?
#
loop_
_entity_poly.entity_id
_entity_poly.type
_entity_poly.pdbx_seq_one_letter_code
_entity_poly.pdbx_strand_id
1 'polypeptide(L)'
;MTGLTSGTLYYVRVEARNGVGGVSLLSQEQTVFTTSVPPGTAVSGTYADISAGQGINSSGGYSAAIIDSKSDKLLVITANQANNNKSSLFRCNLDGSNCTHTDISAGQGSMVGFTLSVTFDLLSSKLLVVAGVNLPGLYRCNLDGTNCIYTDISSAQPAGSGGLPFALIDPTSGKLLTVALNSANNEYKPSLFMW
;
A
#
# COMPACT_ATOMS: atom_id res chain seq x y z
N MET A 1 -1.17 27.10 -12.38
CA MET A 1 -1.83 28.34 -11.93
C MET A 1 -0.83 29.13 -11.12
N THR A 2 -0.62 30.39 -11.45
CA THR A 2 0.30 31.28 -10.73
C THR A 2 -0.51 32.37 -10.02
N GLY A 3 0.06 33.00 -8.99
CA GLY A 3 -0.60 34.10 -8.27
C GLY A 3 -1.68 33.68 -7.26
N LEU A 4 -1.76 32.40 -6.92
CA LEU A 4 -2.65 31.90 -5.87
C LEU A 4 -1.99 32.06 -4.49
N THR A 5 -2.73 32.56 -3.50
CA THR A 5 -2.35 32.56 -2.08
C THR A 5 -2.08 31.14 -1.61
N SER A 6 -0.98 30.93 -0.89
CA SER A 6 -0.63 29.66 -0.22
C SER A 6 -1.59 29.31 0.92
N GLY A 7 -1.70 28.03 1.26
CA GLY A 7 -2.54 27.53 2.35
C GLY A 7 -4.03 27.72 2.09
N THR A 8 -4.40 27.95 0.83
CA THR A 8 -5.77 28.27 0.43
C THR A 8 -6.29 27.13 -0.44
N LEU A 9 -7.50 26.66 -0.13
CA LEU A 9 -8.24 25.71 -0.95
C LEU A 9 -8.91 26.47 -2.11
N TYR A 10 -8.57 26.11 -3.34
CA TYR A 10 -9.20 26.63 -4.55
C TYR A 10 -10.12 25.59 -5.17
N TYR A 11 -11.24 26.07 -5.71
CA TYR A 11 -12.15 25.30 -6.52
C TYR A 11 -11.94 25.70 -7.98
N VAL A 12 -11.54 24.75 -8.82
CA VAL A 12 -11.16 25.01 -10.20
C VAL A 12 -12.01 24.20 -11.16
N ARG A 13 -12.36 24.83 -12.28
CA ARG A 13 -12.95 24.18 -13.45
C ARG A 13 -12.10 24.53 -14.65
N VAL A 14 -11.93 23.60 -15.56
CA VAL A 14 -11.13 23.78 -16.78
C VAL A 14 -12.00 23.56 -18.00
N GLU A 15 -11.77 24.35 -19.04
CA GLU A 15 -12.36 24.16 -20.38
C GLU A 15 -11.23 24.08 -21.40
N ALA A 16 -11.44 23.32 -22.47
CA ALA A 16 -10.52 23.25 -23.59
C ALA A 16 -10.92 24.31 -24.63
N ARG A 17 -9.92 25.04 -25.15
CA ARG A 17 -10.09 26.00 -26.25
C ARG A 17 -9.26 25.54 -27.45
N ASN A 18 -9.84 25.56 -28.64
CA ASN A 18 -9.11 25.30 -29.87
C ASN A 18 -8.65 26.61 -30.55
N GLY A 19 -7.69 26.51 -31.48
CA GLY A 19 -7.10 27.67 -32.16
C GLY A 19 -8.01 28.42 -33.13
N VAL A 20 -9.26 27.97 -33.31
CA VAL A 20 -10.26 28.60 -34.20
C VAL A 20 -11.47 29.13 -33.44
N GLY A 21 -11.37 29.26 -32.11
CA GLY A 21 -12.39 29.90 -31.26
C GLY A 21 -13.45 28.97 -30.68
N GLY A 22 -13.34 27.66 -30.89
CA GLY A 22 -14.17 26.66 -30.22
C GLY A 22 -13.78 26.47 -28.75
N VAL A 23 -14.77 26.34 -27.87
CA VAL A 23 -14.61 26.16 -26.43
C VAL A 23 -15.45 24.96 -25.97
N SER A 24 -14.87 24.07 -25.16
CA SER A 24 -15.60 22.92 -24.58
C SER A 24 -16.51 23.36 -23.43
N LEU A 25 -17.33 22.44 -22.93
CA LEU A 25 -17.95 22.62 -21.61
C LEU A 25 -16.88 22.65 -20.52
N LEU A 26 -17.19 23.31 -19.40
CA LEU A 26 -16.38 23.27 -18.19
C LEU A 26 -16.34 21.84 -17.62
N SER A 27 -15.19 21.46 -17.08
CA SER A 27 -15.02 20.25 -16.29
C SER A 27 -15.89 20.26 -15.04
N GLN A 28 -16.00 19.10 -14.39
CA GLN A 28 -16.41 19.07 -12.99
C GLN A 28 -15.43 19.89 -12.14
N GLU A 29 -15.95 20.41 -11.03
CA GLU A 29 -15.15 21.15 -10.06
C GLU A 29 -14.09 20.22 -9.45
N GLN A 30 -12.87 20.73 -9.35
CA GLN A 30 -11.75 20.05 -8.71
C GLN A 30 -11.22 20.95 -7.60
N THR A 31 -10.71 20.36 -6.53
CA THR A 31 -10.10 21.10 -5.43
C THR A 31 -8.58 21.08 -5.56
N VAL A 32 -7.95 22.24 -5.40
CA VAL A 32 -6.49 22.39 -5.37
C VAL A 32 -6.12 23.11 -4.09
N PHE A 33 -5.33 22.45 -3.23
CA PHE A 33 -4.74 23.09 -2.05
C PHE A 33 -3.35 23.58 -2.42
N THR A 34 -3.12 24.89 -2.34
CA THR A 34 -1.80 25.47 -2.63
C THR A 34 -0.91 25.36 -1.40
N THR A 35 0.32 24.87 -1.56
CA THR A 35 1.34 24.90 -0.52
C THR A 35 2.46 25.84 -0.94
N SER A 36 2.92 26.71 -0.03
CA SER A 36 4.10 27.56 -0.26
C SER A 36 5.39 26.78 -0.08
N VAL A 37 5.32 25.62 0.59
CA VAL A 37 6.43 24.70 0.79
C VAL A 37 6.22 23.54 -0.18
N PRO A 38 7.04 23.43 -1.24
CA PRO A 38 6.98 22.27 -2.12
C PRO A 38 7.23 20.96 -1.35
N PRO A 39 6.63 19.84 -1.76
CA PRO A 39 6.94 18.54 -1.17
C PRO A 39 8.45 18.27 -1.20
N GLY A 40 9.00 17.80 -0.07
CA GLY A 40 10.42 17.43 0.03
C GLY A 40 11.40 18.60 0.23
N THR A 41 10.94 19.84 0.44
CA THR A 41 11.84 20.99 0.67
C THR A 41 11.98 21.39 2.15
N ALA A 42 11.66 20.48 3.07
CA ALA A 42 11.84 20.74 4.50
C ALA A 42 13.34 20.90 4.80
N VAL A 43 13.72 21.99 5.49
CA VAL A 43 15.12 22.31 5.85
C VAL A 43 15.63 21.50 7.04
N SER A 44 14.75 20.80 7.73
CA SER A 44 15.05 19.94 8.88
C SER A 44 14.06 18.78 8.93
N GLY A 45 14.53 17.61 9.35
CA GLY A 45 13.69 16.44 9.57
C GLY A 45 13.55 16.11 11.06
N THR A 46 12.46 15.45 11.41
CA THR A 46 12.26 14.79 12.70
C THR A 46 12.34 13.28 12.52
N TYR A 47 12.74 12.59 13.58
CA TYR A 47 12.70 11.13 13.66
C TYR A 47 11.62 10.72 14.68
N ALA A 48 10.82 9.74 14.32
CA ALA A 48 9.85 9.10 15.20
C ALA A 48 10.03 7.58 15.11
N ASP A 49 10.12 6.92 16.26
CA ASP A 49 10.03 5.46 16.32
C ASP A 49 8.55 5.05 16.24
N ILE A 50 8.19 4.32 15.19
CA ILE A 50 6.83 3.84 14.93
C ILE A 50 6.62 2.37 15.30
N SER A 51 7.62 1.73 15.91
CA SER A 51 7.61 0.31 16.26
C SER A 51 6.54 -0.09 17.28
N ALA A 52 5.86 0.87 17.90
CA ALA A 52 4.77 0.64 18.86
C ALA A 52 5.13 -0.36 19.97
N GLY A 53 6.38 -0.31 20.46
CA GLY A 53 6.88 -1.19 21.52
C GLY A 53 7.27 -2.60 21.07
N GLN A 54 7.27 -2.89 19.77
CA GLN A 54 7.81 -4.14 19.23
C GLN A 54 9.36 -4.19 19.40
N GLY A 55 9.93 -5.39 19.40
CA GLY A 55 11.35 -5.61 19.70
C GLY A 55 12.35 -5.13 18.64
N ILE A 56 13.63 -5.43 18.82
CA ILE A 56 14.66 -5.19 17.79
C ILE A 56 14.31 -6.02 16.54
N ASN A 57 14.51 -5.45 15.35
CA ASN A 57 14.13 -6.03 14.05
C ASN A 57 12.61 -6.14 13.82
N SER A 58 11.84 -5.16 14.30
CA SER A 58 10.39 -5.08 14.05
C SER A 58 10.01 -4.64 12.63
N SER A 59 11.00 -4.45 11.77
CA SER A 59 10.87 -4.26 10.34
C SER A 59 11.82 -5.18 9.58
N GLY A 60 11.49 -5.45 8.32
CA GLY A 60 12.29 -6.27 7.42
C GLY A 60 12.53 -5.55 6.09
N GLY A 61 13.24 -6.22 5.18
CA GLY A 61 13.65 -5.65 3.89
C GLY A 61 12.50 -5.23 2.97
N TYR A 62 11.27 -5.68 3.23
CA TYR A 62 10.09 -5.37 2.43
C TYR A 62 9.07 -4.63 3.30
N SER A 63 8.81 -3.38 2.93
CA SER A 63 7.85 -2.52 3.61
C SER A 63 7.07 -1.68 2.61
N ALA A 64 5.82 -1.38 2.93
CA ALA A 64 4.99 -0.44 2.19
C ALA A 64 4.35 0.54 3.17
N ALA A 65 4.16 1.78 2.73
CA ALA A 65 3.50 2.81 3.52
C ALA A 65 2.47 3.56 2.68
N ILE A 66 1.35 3.94 3.30
CA ILE A 66 0.35 4.82 2.70
C ILE A 66 -0.20 5.79 3.74
N ILE A 67 -0.69 6.93 3.25
CA ILE A 67 -1.53 7.83 4.02
C ILE A 67 -2.99 7.47 3.74
N ASP A 68 -3.71 7.03 4.77
CA ASP A 68 -5.17 6.94 4.71
C ASP A 68 -5.75 8.31 5.04
N SER A 69 -6.04 9.09 3.99
CA SER A 69 -6.61 10.44 4.10
C SER A 69 -8.04 10.47 4.65
N LYS A 70 -8.73 9.32 4.79
CA LYS A 70 -10.05 9.28 5.45
C LYS A 70 -9.94 9.29 6.96
N SER A 71 -8.87 8.69 7.50
CA SER A 71 -8.63 8.62 8.94
C SER A 71 -7.46 9.46 9.43
N ASP A 72 -6.79 10.17 8.52
CA ASP A 72 -5.55 10.93 8.75
C ASP A 72 -4.48 10.09 9.48
N LYS A 73 -4.32 8.84 9.03
CA LYS A 73 -3.35 7.89 9.58
C LYS A 73 -2.28 7.53 8.56
N LEU A 74 -1.07 7.33 9.08
CA LEU A 74 0.00 6.63 8.39
C LEU A 74 -0.18 5.14 8.65
N LEU A 75 -0.22 4.33 7.59
CA LEU A 75 -0.22 2.87 7.67
C LEU A 75 1.10 2.37 7.09
N VAL A 76 1.85 1.59 7.87
CA VAL A 76 3.09 0.96 7.45
C VAL A 76 2.95 -0.55 7.60
N ILE A 77 3.12 -1.28 6.51
CA ILE A 77 3.12 -2.73 6.51
C ILE A 77 4.55 -3.19 6.29
N THR A 78 5.03 -4.12 7.10
CA THR A 78 6.39 -4.67 7.00
C THR A 78 6.44 -6.11 7.48
N ALA A 79 7.50 -6.82 7.09
CA ALA A 79 7.88 -8.07 7.74
C ALA A 79 8.40 -7.76 9.14
N ASN A 80 7.82 -8.36 10.18
CA ASN A 80 8.27 -8.13 11.55
C ASN A 80 9.11 -9.34 12.03
N GLN A 81 10.44 -9.22 11.97
CA GLN A 81 11.35 -10.29 12.40
C GLN A 81 11.26 -10.53 13.92
N ALA A 82 11.01 -9.47 14.70
CA ALA A 82 10.75 -9.58 16.14
C ALA A 82 9.49 -10.41 16.45
N ASN A 83 8.53 -10.47 15.52
CA ASN A 83 7.35 -11.33 15.56
C ASN A 83 7.45 -12.47 14.53
N ASN A 84 8.54 -13.23 14.56
CA ASN A 84 8.73 -14.46 13.76
C ASN A 84 8.57 -14.26 12.24
N ASN A 85 8.94 -13.09 11.70
CA ASN A 85 8.79 -12.74 10.29
C ASN A 85 7.34 -12.75 9.80
N LYS A 86 6.37 -12.46 10.68
CA LYS A 86 4.98 -12.27 10.27
C LYS A 86 4.75 -10.87 9.69
N SER A 87 3.79 -10.76 8.78
CA SER A 87 3.35 -9.46 8.26
C SER A 87 2.71 -8.64 9.39
N SER A 88 3.21 -7.43 9.61
CA SER A 88 2.71 -6.51 10.64
C SER A 88 2.27 -5.20 10.03
N LEU A 89 1.18 -4.65 10.57
CA LEU A 89 0.69 -3.31 10.30
C LEU A 89 1.01 -2.41 11.51
N PHE A 90 1.69 -1.30 11.26
CA PHE A 90 1.84 -0.19 12.18
C PHE A 90 0.93 0.95 11.71
N ARG A 91 0.07 1.44 12.60
CA ARG A 91 -0.83 2.57 12.32
C ARG A 91 -0.48 3.71 13.25
N CYS A 92 -0.18 4.88 12.70
CA CYS A 92 0.25 6.05 13.46
C CYS A 92 -0.50 7.31 13.02
N ASN A 93 -0.43 8.36 13.82
CA ASN A 93 -0.65 9.72 13.32
C ASN A 93 0.38 10.07 12.22
N LEU A 94 0.08 11.06 11.38
CA LEU A 94 0.99 11.51 10.31
C LEU A 94 2.31 12.11 10.84
N ASP A 95 2.36 12.52 12.11
CA ASP A 95 3.57 12.96 12.81
C ASP A 95 4.40 11.81 13.42
N GLY A 96 3.96 10.56 13.25
CA GLY A 96 4.60 9.37 13.81
C GLY A 96 4.25 9.08 15.28
N SER A 97 3.33 9.84 15.89
CA SER A 97 2.84 9.57 17.25
C SER A 97 1.66 8.58 17.28
N ASN A 98 1.27 8.13 18.48
CA ASN A 98 0.10 7.27 18.72
C ASN A 98 0.08 6.01 17.83
N CYS A 99 1.23 5.36 17.72
CA CYS A 99 1.39 4.17 16.92
C CYS A 99 0.80 2.93 17.60
N THR A 100 0.12 2.10 16.83
CA THR A 100 -0.35 0.77 17.24
C THR A 100 0.19 -0.30 16.30
N HIS A 101 0.58 -1.45 16.86
CA HIS A 101 0.96 -2.64 16.09
C HIS A 101 -0.22 -3.60 15.96
N THR A 102 -0.34 -4.25 14.80
CA THR A 102 -1.31 -5.32 14.56
C THR A 102 -0.65 -6.41 13.69
N ASP A 103 -0.74 -7.66 14.13
CA ASP A 103 -0.37 -8.82 13.33
C ASP A 103 -1.46 -9.06 12.28
N ILE A 104 -1.12 -8.97 11.00
CA ILE A 104 -2.04 -9.14 9.87
C ILE A 104 -1.85 -10.46 9.13
N SER A 105 -1.08 -11.38 9.71
CA SER A 105 -0.80 -12.71 9.13
C SER A 105 -1.98 -13.69 9.21
N ALA A 106 -3.15 -13.27 9.67
CA ALA A 106 -4.37 -14.09 9.73
C ALA A 106 -4.17 -15.47 10.40
N GLY A 107 -3.31 -15.54 11.42
CA GLY A 107 -3.00 -16.78 12.13
C GLY A 107 -2.05 -17.74 11.40
N GLN A 108 -1.51 -17.34 10.23
CA GLN A 108 -0.47 -18.10 9.56
C GLN A 108 0.82 -18.18 10.40
N GLY A 109 1.62 -19.20 10.12
CA GLY A 109 2.86 -19.50 10.84
C GLY A 109 3.97 -18.46 10.63
N SER A 110 5.16 -18.78 11.10
CA SER A 110 6.35 -17.95 10.94
C SER A 110 6.76 -17.78 9.47
N MET A 111 7.56 -16.75 9.19
CA MET A 111 8.18 -16.46 7.88
C MET A 111 7.25 -16.04 6.74
N VAL A 112 5.94 -15.93 6.96
CA VAL A 112 5.00 -15.56 5.89
C VAL A 112 5.13 -14.12 5.39
N GLY A 113 5.74 -13.22 6.16
CA GLY A 113 6.01 -11.83 5.77
C GLY A 113 7.36 -11.62 5.09
N PHE A 114 8.17 -12.67 4.90
CA PHE A 114 9.56 -12.51 4.44
C PHE A 114 9.69 -11.85 3.07
N THR A 115 8.71 -12.05 2.19
CA THR A 115 8.54 -11.30 0.93
C THR A 115 7.07 -10.91 0.81
N LEU A 116 6.79 -9.62 0.67
CA LEU A 116 5.42 -9.11 0.60
C LEU A 116 5.27 -8.02 -0.46
N SER A 117 4.08 -7.98 -1.05
CA SER A 117 3.56 -6.88 -1.84
C SER A 117 2.28 -6.39 -1.20
N VAL A 118 2.09 -5.08 -1.15
CA VAL A 118 0.95 -4.46 -0.50
C VAL A 118 0.25 -3.57 -1.50
N THR A 119 -1.05 -3.75 -1.62
CA THR A 119 -1.91 -2.81 -2.34
C THR A 119 -3.05 -2.38 -1.43
N PHE A 120 -3.44 -1.12 -1.57
CA PHE A 120 -4.47 -0.49 -0.76
C PHE A 120 -5.66 -0.18 -1.64
N ASP A 121 -6.80 -0.79 -1.34
CA ASP A 121 -8.06 -0.39 -1.93
C ASP A 121 -8.75 0.58 -0.98
N LEU A 122 -8.44 1.86 -1.16
CA LEU A 122 -9.02 2.94 -0.36
C LEU A 122 -10.50 3.18 -0.69
N LEU A 123 -11.01 2.69 -1.83
CA LEU A 123 -12.42 2.79 -2.18
C LEU A 123 -13.25 1.82 -1.33
N SER A 124 -12.81 0.55 -1.24
CA SER A 124 -13.47 -0.47 -0.42
C SER A 124 -12.97 -0.55 1.03
N SER A 125 -12.01 0.30 1.40
CA SER A 125 -11.37 0.31 2.73
C SER A 125 -10.74 -1.04 3.09
N LYS A 126 -10.01 -1.62 2.14
CA LYS A 126 -9.29 -2.89 2.30
C LYS A 126 -7.79 -2.75 2.12
N LEU A 127 -7.08 -3.53 2.94
CA LEU A 127 -5.66 -3.80 2.83
C LEU A 127 -5.49 -5.18 2.21
N LEU A 128 -4.78 -5.26 1.09
CA LEU A 128 -4.47 -6.51 0.40
C LEU A 128 -2.95 -6.71 0.45
N VAL A 129 -2.52 -7.76 1.12
CA VAL A 129 -1.10 -8.13 1.20
C VAL A 129 -0.93 -9.47 0.51
N VAL A 130 -0.09 -9.52 -0.52
CA VAL A 130 0.37 -10.78 -1.09
C VAL A 130 1.71 -11.11 -0.49
N ALA A 131 1.79 -12.22 0.24
CA ALA A 131 3.02 -12.66 0.87
C ALA A 131 3.09 -14.18 0.95
N GLY A 132 4.30 -14.72 1.00
CA GLY A 132 4.53 -16.14 1.11
C GLY A 132 5.91 -16.54 0.59
N VAL A 133 6.53 -17.51 1.24
CA VAL A 133 7.89 -17.96 0.90
C VAL A 133 7.86 -18.99 -0.22
N ASN A 134 6.87 -19.88 -0.21
CA ASN A 134 6.75 -21.00 -1.15
C ASN A 134 5.62 -20.79 -2.15
N LEU A 135 4.43 -20.45 -1.65
CA LEU A 135 3.24 -20.21 -2.44
C LEU A 135 2.77 -18.77 -2.18
N PRO A 136 2.29 -18.05 -3.21
CA PRO A 136 1.74 -16.73 -2.99
C PRO A 136 0.42 -16.87 -2.21
N GLY A 137 0.34 -16.20 -1.07
CA GLY A 137 -0.87 -16.11 -0.25
C GLY A 137 -1.38 -14.68 -0.19
N LEU A 138 -2.69 -14.52 -0.28
CA LEU A 138 -3.36 -13.23 -0.12
C LEU A 138 -3.92 -13.10 1.30
N TYR A 139 -3.51 -12.04 1.99
CA TYR A 139 -4.09 -11.59 3.25
C TYR A 139 -4.97 -10.38 2.96
N ARG A 140 -6.28 -10.51 3.21
CA ARG A 140 -7.24 -9.41 3.06
C ARG A 140 -7.70 -8.96 4.42
N CYS A 141 -7.44 -7.71 4.76
CA CYS A 141 -7.82 -7.11 6.02
C CYS A 141 -8.66 -5.85 5.78
N ASN A 142 -9.31 -5.36 6.84
CA ASN A 142 -9.71 -3.96 6.92
C ASN A 142 -8.44 -3.06 7.00
N LEU A 143 -8.56 -1.77 6.66
CA LEU A 143 -7.46 -0.81 6.78
C LEU A 143 -6.95 -0.64 8.23
N ASP A 144 -7.74 -1.00 9.23
CA ASP A 144 -7.30 -1.00 10.63
C ASP A 144 -6.54 -2.28 11.04
N GLY A 145 -6.38 -3.24 10.13
CA GLY A 145 -5.73 -4.52 10.41
C GLY A 145 -6.67 -5.57 11.03
N THR A 146 -7.95 -5.26 11.20
CA THR A 146 -8.94 -6.24 11.68
C THR A 146 -9.46 -7.11 10.53
N ASN A 147 -10.13 -8.22 10.89
CA ASN A 147 -10.79 -9.12 9.95
C ASN A 147 -9.87 -9.63 8.82
N CYS A 148 -8.62 -9.93 9.17
CA CYS A 148 -7.66 -10.49 8.24
C CYS A 148 -8.01 -11.93 7.87
N ILE A 149 -8.14 -12.20 6.58
CA ILE A 149 -8.42 -13.53 6.03
C ILE A 149 -7.28 -13.92 5.08
N TYR A 150 -6.72 -15.10 5.28
CA TYR A 150 -5.78 -15.74 4.37
C TYR A 150 -6.50 -16.48 3.24
N THR A 151 -5.97 -16.39 2.03
CA THR A 151 -6.42 -17.15 0.85
C THR A 151 -5.18 -17.57 0.06
N ASP A 152 -5.03 -18.87 -0.19
CA ASP A 152 -4.02 -19.36 -1.13
C ASP A 152 -4.41 -18.93 -2.55
N ILE A 153 -3.51 -18.20 -3.23
CA ILE A 153 -3.72 -17.71 -4.61
C ILE A 153 -2.78 -18.37 -5.61
N SER A 154 -2.09 -19.45 -5.21
CA SER A 154 -1.12 -20.18 -6.03
C SER A 154 -1.73 -20.93 -7.22
N SER A 155 -3.06 -21.06 -7.29
CA SER A 155 -3.75 -21.80 -8.35
C SER A 155 -3.20 -23.22 -8.54
N ALA A 156 -2.97 -23.92 -7.42
CA ALA A 156 -2.42 -25.28 -7.34
C ALA A 156 -1.00 -25.43 -7.94
N GLN A 157 -0.26 -24.33 -8.08
CA GLN A 157 1.16 -24.40 -8.40
C GLN A 157 1.95 -25.05 -7.25
N PRO A 158 3.04 -25.76 -7.55
CA PRO A 158 3.92 -26.32 -6.53
C PRO A 158 4.67 -25.23 -5.74
N ALA A 159 5.27 -25.64 -4.62
CA ALA A 159 6.12 -24.79 -3.82
C ALA A 159 7.27 -24.18 -4.65
N GLY A 160 7.54 -22.89 -4.42
CA GLY A 160 8.50 -22.10 -5.18
C GLY A 160 7.86 -21.17 -6.21
N SER A 161 6.54 -21.17 -6.32
CA SER A 161 5.78 -20.37 -7.30
C SER A 161 5.49 -18.92 -6.86
N GLY A 162 5.73 -18.58 -5.59
CA GLY A 162 5.37 -17.30 -4.98
C GLY A 162 6.50 -16.35 -4.62
N GLY A 163 7.71 -16.54 -5.16
CA GLY A 163 8.88 -15.76 -4.76
C GLY A 163 8.79 -14.29 -5.17
N LEU A 164 9.14 -13.36 -4.27
CA LEU A 164 9.18 -11.91 -4.53
C LEU A 164 7.92 -11.39 -5.26
N PRO A 165 6.73 -11.56 -4.66
CA PRO A 165 5.50 -11.19 -5.35
C PRO A 165 5.42 -9.67 -5.55
N PHE A 166 4.75 -9.27 -6.63
CA PHE A 166 4.29 -7.92 -6.89
C PHE A 166 2.81 -7.98 -7.27
N ALA A 167 1.97 -7.29 -6.52
CA ALA A 167 0.53 -7.33 -6.69
C ALA A 167 -0.05 -5.95 -6.96
N LEU A 168 -1.02 -5.91 -7.86
CA LEU A 168 -1.83 -4.74 -8.18
C LEU A 168 -3.29 -5.15 -8.27
N ILE A 169 -4.16 -4.27 -7.79
CA ILE A 169 -5.62 -4.41 -7.89
C ILE A 169 -6.10 -3.55 -9.05
N ASP A 170 -6.95 -4.10 -9.91
CA ASP A 170 -7.78 -3.28 -10.81
C ASP A 170 -9.00 -2.81 -10.01
N PRO A 171 -9.09 -1.51 -9.64
CA PRO A 171 -10.19 -1.01 -8.83
C PRO A 171 -11.54 -1.05 -9.54
N THR A 172 -11.55 -1.20 -10.88
CA THR A 172 -12.79 -1.24 -11.66
C THR A 172 -13.39 -2.64 -11.68
N SER A 173 -12.56 -3.66 -11.90
CA SER A 173 -13.01 -5.05 -11.97
C SER A 173 -12.90 -5.80 -10.64
N GLY A 174 -12.13 -5.27 -9.68
CA GLY A 174 -11.80 -5.94 -8.43
C GLY A 174 -10.80 -7.09 -8.59
N LYS A 175 -10.20 -7.25 -9.77
CA LYS A 175 -9.23 -8.32 -10.05
C LYS A 175 -7.88 -8.02 -9.43
N LEU A 176 -7.33 -9.01 -8.71
CA LEU A 176 -5.97 -9.00 -8.21
C LEU A 176 -5.04 -9.65 -9.24
N LEU A 177 -4.07 -8.88 -9.71
CA LEU A 177 -3.03 -9.34 -10.60
C LEU A 177 -1.73 -9.45 -9.80
N THR A 178 -1.20 -10.66 -9.68
CA THR A 178 0.04 -10.93 -8.93
C THR A 178 1.08 -11.51 -9.87
N VAL A 179 2.24 -10.86 -9.96
CA VAL A 179 3.41 -11.41 -10.63
C VAL A 179 4.37 -11.92 -9.58
N ALA A 180 4.90 -13.12 -9.75
CA ALA A 180 5.92 -13.67 -8.85
C ALA A 180 6.99 -14.44 -9.64
N LEU A 181 8.17 -14.57 -9.03
CA LEU A 181 9.20 -15.50 -9.46
C LEU A 181 8.72 -16.92 -9.16
N ASN A 182 8.71 -17.75 -10.20
CA ASN A 182 8.32 -19.14 -10.09
C ASN A 182 9.54 -20.03 -10.33
N SER A 183 10.17 -20.49 -9.25
CA SER A 183 11.29 -21.43 -9.36
C SER A 183 10.84 -22.82 -9.83
N ALA A 184 9.54 -23.12 -9.70
CA ALA A 184 8.99 -24.40 -10.09
C ALA A 184 8.61 -24.51 -11.58
N ASN A 185 8.69 -23.42 -12.37
CA ASN A 185 8.33 -23.43 -13.80
C ASN A 185 9.51 -23.29 -14.78
N ASN A 186 10.61 -24.02 -14.54
CA ASN A 186 11.88 -23.92 -15.28
C ASN A 186 12.70 -22.66 -14.91
N GLU A 187 13.22 -22.63 -13.67
CA GLU A 187 14.28 -21.70 -13.23
C GLU A 187 13.89 -20.21 -13.17
N TYR A 188 12.96 -19.84 -12.29
CA TYR A 188 12.64 -18.45 -11.89
C TYR A 188 12.01 -17.58 -12.97
N LYS A 189 11.20 -18.15 -13.87
CA LYS A 189 10.46 -17.33 -14.85
C LYS A 189 9.35 -16.54 -14.14
N PRO A 190 9.01 -15.33 -14.61
CA PRO A 190 7.87 -14.60 -14.10
C PRO A 190 6.57 -15.39 -14.37
N SER A 191 5.72 -15.51 -13.35
CA SER A 191 4.38 -16.08 -13.45
C SER A 191 3.34 -15.05 -13.05
N LEU A 192 2.23 -15.00 -13.79
CA LEU A 192 1.07 -14.18 -13.47
C LEU A 192 -0.03 -15.05 -12.85
N PHE A 193 -0.47 -14.67 -11.66
CA PHE A 193 -1.63 -15.21 -10.96
C PHE A 193 -2.74 -14.16 -11.02
N MET A 194 -3.96 -14.56 -11.36
CA MET A 194 -5.12 -13.67 -11.49
C MET A 194 -6.25 -14.21 -10.62
N TRP A 195 -6.81 -13.36 -9.75
CA TRP A 195 -7.88 -13.68 -8.83
C TRP A 195 -8.94 -12.58 -8.77
#